data_AF-A0A7X9HPI6-F1
#
_entry.id   AF-A0A7X9HPI6-F1
#
_cell.length_a   1.000
_cell.length_b   1.000
_cell.length_c   1.000
_cell.angle_alpha   90.00
_cell.angle_beta   90.00
_cell.angle_gamma   90.00
#
_symmetry.space_group_name_H-M   'P 1'
#
loop_
_entity.id
_entity.type
_entity.pdbx_description
1 polymer ?
#
loop_
_entity_poly.entity_id
_entity_poly.type
_entity_poly.pdbx_seq_one_letter_code
_entity_poly.pdbx_strand_id
1 'polypeptide(L)'
;SVPATGTISQPVIFTGPLSNGSGWTTLTMPSGGQWIEGTPNGWAVPTTTYGTGDFQATLTWVNSSTNKSDVDLHLFGPSNMHVYWNSKRSSDQSVELDRDWQESLGNAIENIYSLKTMPSGTYSIKVNLYSGNPASYRVRIINKGTVKSYTGTASTKNDAENQANMITIETFTK
;
A
#
# COMPACT_ATOMS: atom_id res chain seq x y z
N SER A 1 -4.37 6.66 -30.45
CA SER A 1 -4.73 5.24 -30.25
C SER A 1 -6.22 5.09 -30.45
N VAL A 2 -6.67 3.99 -31.06
CA VAL A 2 -8.10 3.66 -31.12
C VAL A 2 -8.31 2.52 -30.13
N PRO A 3 -9.19 2.64 -29.12
CA PRO A 3 -9.51 1.54 -28.23
C PRO A 3 -9.98 0.33 -29.04
N ALA A 4 -9.46 -0.86 -28.72
CA ALA A 4 -10.07 -2.09 -29.23
C ALA A 4 -11.47 -2.21 -28.61
N THR A 5 -12.46 -2.55 -29.42
CA THR A 5 -13.83 -2.79 -28.97
C THR A 5 -14.18 -4.25 -29.20
N GLY A 6 -14.81 -4.88 -28.22
CA GLY A 6 -15.37 -6.22 -28.34
C GLY A 6 -16.74 -6.27 -27.68
N THR A 7 -17.64 -7.06 -28.25
CA THR A 7 -18.95 -7.34 -27.65
C THR A 7 -18.94 -8.79 -27.22
N ILE A 8 -19.32 -9.08 -25.98
CA ILE A 8 -19.53 -10.46 -25.54
C ILE A 8 -20.84 -10.92 -26.19
N SER A 9 -20.73 -11.78 -27.21
CA SER A 9 -21.87 -12.24 -28.02
C SER A 9 -22.57 -13.46 -27.43
N GLN A 10 -22.03 -14.05 -26.36
CA GLN A 10 -22.65 -15.18 -25.65
C GLN A 10 -22.84 -14.88 -24.16
N PRO A 11 -23.94 -15.34 -23.53
CA PRO A 11 -24.14 -15.17 -22.10
C PRO A 11 -22.98 -15.75 -21.29
N VAL A 12 -22.46 -14.99 -20.33
CA VAL A 12 -21.53 -15.53 -19.33
C VAL A 12 -22.33 -16.44 -18.40
N ILE A 13 -22.01 -17.74 -18.38
CA ILE A 13 -22.71 -18.71 -17.53
C ILE A 13 -22.02 -18.73 -16.15
N PHE A 14 -22.81 -18.50 -15.11
CA PHE A 14 -22.39 -18.55 -13.72
C PHE A 14 -22.90 -19.85 -13.07
N THR A 15 -22.05 -20.59 -12.37
CA THR A 15 -22.39 -21.87 -11.70
C THR A 15 -22.62 -21.75 -10.19
N GLY A 16 -23.08 -20.60 -9.68
CA GLY A 16 -23.41 -20.42 -8.27
C GLY A 16 -23.35 -18.98 -7.74
N PRO A 17 -23.70 -18.76 -6.46
CA PRO A 17 -23.82 -17.44 -5.86
C PRO A 17 -22.50 -16.65 -5.70
N LEU A 18 -21.35 -17.31 -5.91
CA LEU A 18 -20.00 -16.70 -5.92
C LEU A 18 -19.11 -17.26 -7.05
N SER A 19 -19.69 -17.79 -8.14
CA SER A 19 -18.92 -18.54 -9.14
C SER A 19 -18.26 -17.64 -10.19
N ASN A 20 -17.00 -17.93 -10.51
CA ASN A 20 -16.33 -17.40 -11.70
C ASN A 20 -17.15 -17.72 -12.97
N GLY A 21 -17.37 -16.73 -13.82
CA GLY A 21 -17.98 -16.91 -15.14
C GLY A 21 -16.91 -17.19 -16.19
N SER A 22 -17.18 -18.11 -17.13
CA SER A 22 -16.30 -18.37 -18.27
C SER A 22 -17.02 -18.07 -19.59
N GLY A 23 -16.28 -17.54 -20.56
CA GLY A 23 -16.76 -17.19 -21.89
C GLY A 23 -15.61 -16.65 -22.73
N TRP A 24 -15.70 -16.78 -24.05
CA TRP A 24 -14.72 -16.23 -25.00
C TRP A 24 -15.41 -15.24 -25.92
N THR A 25 -14.77 -14.10 -26.18
CA THR A 25 -15.17 -13.18 -27.24
C THR A 25 -13.97 -12.82 -28.10
N THR A 26 -14.20 -12.65 -29.39
CA THR A 26 -13.19 -12.17 -30.33
C THR A 26 -13.14 -10.65 -30.25
N LEU A 27 -11.96 -10.11 -29.94
CA LEU A 27 -11.69 -8.68 -30.09
C LEU A 27 -11.45 -8.38 -31.57
N THR A 28 -12.25 -7.49 -32.16
CA THR A 28 -11.99 -7.01 -33.51
C THR A 28 -11.19 -5.72 -33.44
N MET A 29 -10.05 -5.70 -34.13
CA MET A 29 -9.26 -4.47 -34.26
C MET A 29 -9.88 -3.56 -35.31
N PRO A 30 -9.99 -2.24 -35.04
CA PRO A 30 -10.30 -1.28 -36.09
C PRO A 30 -9.23 -1.32 -37.19
N SER A 31 -9.63 -1.08 -38.44
CA SER A 31 -8.70 -1.07 -39.57
C SER A 31 -7.64 0.02 -39.40
N GLY A 32 -6.36 -0.30 -39.66
CA GLY A 32 -5.26 0.67 -39.68
C GLY A 32 -4.38 0.71 -38.43
N GLY A 33 -4.45 -0.30 -37.54
CA GLY A 33 -3.57 -0.42 -36.38
C GLY A 33 -2.86 -1.77 -36.27
N GLN A 34 -1.67 -1.78 -35.67
CA GLN A 34 -0.98 -2.99 -35.23
C GLN A 34 -1.09 -3.11 -33.70
N TRP A 35 -1.32 -4.33 -33.20
CA TRP A 35 -1.14 -4.60 -31.78
C TRP A 35 0.33 -4.48 -31.42
N ILE A 36 0.61 -3.71 -30.38
CA ILE A 36 1.92 -3.64 -29.74
C ILE A 36 1.69 -4.07 -28.29
N GLU A 37 2.41 -5.10 -27.85
CA GLU A 37 2.38 -5.52 -26.46
C GLU A 37 3.09 -4.47 -25.58
N GLY A 38 2.43 -4.04 -24.50
CA GLY A 38 2.98 -3.10 -23.53
C GLY A 38 2.32 -1.70 -23.52
N THR A 39 2.79 -0.85 -22.61
CA THR A 39 2.31 0.52 -22.45
C THR A 39 2.86 1.43 -23.55
N PRO A 40 2.04 2.20 -24.29
CA PRO A 40 2.53 3.09 -25.33
C PRO A 40 3.47 4.18 -24.78
N ASN A 41 4.47 4.57 -25.58
CA ASN A 41 5.36 5.68 -25.23
C ASN A 41 4.56 6.99 -25.08
N GLY A 42 4.80 7.73 -23.99
CA GLY A 42 4.10 8.98 -23.66
C GLY A 42 2.76 8.80 -22.95
N TRP A 43 2.33 7.58 -22.64
CA TRP A 43 1.20 7.34 -21.74
C TRP A 43 1.65 7.48 -20.28
N ALA A 44 0.70 7.84 -19.41
CA ALA A 44 0.94 7.87 -17.98
C ALA A 44 1.50 6.50 -17.54
N VAL A 45 2.57 6.53 -16.74
CA VAL A 45 3.15 5.33 -16.13
C VAL A 45 2.02 4.57 -15.44
N PRO A 46 1.95 3.22 -15.54
CA PRO A 46 0.95 2.44 -14.83
C PRO A 46 0.87 2.90 -13.38
N THR A 47 -0.34 3.17 -12.91
CA THR A 47 -0.54 3.51 -11.50
C THR A 47 0.00 2.35 -10.68
N THR A 48 1.09 2.57 -9.95
CA THR A 48 1.57 1.58 -8.98
C THR A 48 0.48 1.44 -7.93
N THR A 49 -0.32 0.38 -8.06
CA THR A 49 -1.37 0.06 -7.10
C THR A 49 -0.74 -0.10 -5.72
N TYR A 50 -1.33 0.53 -4.71
CA TYR A 50 -0.98 0.22 -3.33
C TYR A 50 -1.40 -1.22 -3.06
N GLY A 51 -0.53 -1.97 -2.40
CA GLY A 51 -0.87 -3.25 -1.83
C GLY A 51 -2.07 -3.12 -0.91
N THR A 52 -2.98 -4.07 -0.99
CA THR A 52 -4.22 -4.12 -0.22
C THR A 52 -4.45 -5.52 0.32
N GLY A 53 -5.24 -5.61 1.38
CA GLY A 53 -5.67 -6.87 1.98
C GLY A 53 -6.66 -6.63 3.12
N ASP A 54 -6.94 -7.67 3.90
CA ASP A 54 -7.80 -7.58 5.09
C ASP A 54 -7.28 -6.57 6.11
N PHE A 55 -5.96 -6.41 6.17
CA PHE A 55 -5.28 -5.37 6.92
C PHE A 55 -4.49 -4.44 5.97
N GLN A 56 -4.59 -3.14 6.22
CA GLN A 56 -3.79 -2.11 5.57
C GLN A 56 -3.57 -0.94 6.53
N ALA A 57 -2.33 -0.47 6.66
CA ALA A 57 -1.97 0.78 7.33
C ALA A 57 -1.23 1.66 6.32
N THR A 58 -1.78 2.84 6.04
CA THR A 58 -1.20 3.81 5.10
C THR A 58 -0.82 5.08 5.86
N LEU A 59 0.47 5.40 5.89
CA LEU A 59 1.03 6.63 6.41
C LEU A 59 1.21 7.63 5.26
N THR A 60 0.84 8.89 5.48
CA THR A 60 1.02 9.98 4.51
C THR A 60 1.51 11.25 5.18
N TRP A 61 2.44 11.95 4.52
CA TRP A 61 2.91 13.30 4.88
C TRP A 61 3.28 14.08 3.62
N VAL A 62 3.79 15.31 3.78
CA VAL A 62 4.18 16.16 2.64
C VAL A 62 5.60 16.66 2.83
N ASN A 63 6.42 16.42 1.81
CA ASN A 63 7.74 17.02 1.67
C ASN A 63 7.66 18.19 0.71
N SER A 64 8.19 19.34 1.13
CA SER A 64 8.27 20.58 0.37
C SER A 64 9.74 21.01 0.22
N SER A 65 10.00 22.02 -0.62
CA SER A 65 11.36 22.54 -0.82
C SER A 65 12.01 23.05 0.47
N THR A 66 11.21 23.52 1.44
CA THR A 66 11.68 24.08 2.72
C THR A 66 11.47 23.14 3.90
N ASN A 67 10.72 22.05 3.74
CA ASN A 67 10.43 21.11 4.82
C ASN A 67 10.42 19.67 4.28
N LYS A 68 11.47 18.90 4.57
CA LYS A 68 11.63 17.51 4.13
C LYS A 68 11.87 16.62 5.33
N SER A 69 11.27 15.44 5.29
CA SER A 69 11.33 14.46 6.36
C SER A 69 11.27 13.06 5.79
N ASP A 70 11.98 12.17 6.47
CA ASP A 70 11.93 10.73 6.30
C ASP A 70 11.13 10.16 7.48
N VAL A 71 9.89 9.74 7.20
CA VAL A 71 8.93 9.32 8.23
C VAL A 71 8.51 7.88 7.94
N ASP A 72 8.90 6.97 8.83
CA ASP A 72 8.67 5.56 8.63
C ASP A 72 7.40 5.06 9.32
N LEU A 73 6.80 4.07 8.70
CA LEU A 73 5.73 3.23 9.20
C LEU A 73 6.29 1.90 9.68
N HIS A 74 6.03 1.58 10.95
CA HIS A 74 6.44 0.33 11.56
C HIS A 74 5.22 -0.48 11.96
N LEU A 75 5.24 -1.78 11.64
CA LEU A 75 4.32 -2.76 12.20
C LEU A 75 5.09 -3.76 13.05
N PHE A 76 4.74 -3.84 14.33
CA PHE A 76 5.16 -4.89 15.24
C PHE A 76 4.04 -5.91 15.41
N GLY A 77 4.39 -7.19 15.52
CA GLY A 77 3.42 -8.27 15.65
C GLY A 77 3.94 -9.47 16.45
N PRO A 78 3.17 -10.57 16.51
CA PRO A 78 3.55 -11.79 17.23
C PRO A 78 4.82 -12.42 16.63
N SER A 79 5.45 -13.30 17.39
CA SER A 79 6.68 -14.03 16.98
C SER A 79 7.82 -13.11 16.54
N ASN A 80 8.00 -11.99 17.24
CA ASN A 80 9.00 -10.95 16.92
C ASN A 80 8.85 -10.37 15.51
N MET A 81 7.64 -10.38 14.95
CA MET A 81 7.37 -9.75 13.65
C MET A 81 7.63 -8.25 13.76
N HIS A 82 8.45 -7.75 12.85
CA HIS A 82 8.68 -6.32 12.64
C HIS A 82 8.80 -6.06 11.14
N VAL A 83 7.84 -5.32 10.58
CA VAL A 83 7.81 -4.90 9.18
C VAL A 83 8.05 -3.39 9.13
N TYR A 84 9.10 -2.98 8.41
CA TYR A 84 9.57 -1.61 8.21
C TYR A 84 10.57 -1.56 7.05
N TRP A 85 11.14 -0.39 6.72
CA TRP A 85 12.00 -0.18 5.54
C TRP A 85 13.12 -1.22 5.35
N ASN A 86 13.77 -1.68 6.42
CA ASN A 86 14.88 -2.66 6.33
C ASN A 86 14.41 -4.13 6.36
N SER A 87 13.20 -4.38 6.81
CA SER A 87 12.57 -5.71 6.84
C SER A 87 11.18 -5.61 6.23
N LYS A 88 11.14 -5.32 4.92
CA LYS A 88 9.90 -4.95 4.20
C LYS A 88 8.85 -6.05 4.18
N ARG A 89 9.21 -7.31 4.40
CA ARG A 89 8.27 -8.43 4.38
C ARG A 89 8.46 -9.30 5.62
N SER A 90 7.35 -9.68 6.24
CA SER A 90 7.40 -10.56 7.41
C SER A 90 7.96 -11.94 7.05
N SER A 91 8.60 -12.62 8.00
CA SER A 91 9.24 -13.94 7.78
C SER A 91 8.24 -15.01 7.35
N ASP A 92 7.01 -14.94 7.86
CA ASP A 92 5.90 -15.81 7.48
C ASP A 92 5.23 -15.38 6.16
N GLN A 93 5.69 -14.28 5.55
CA GLN A 93 5.19 -13.69 4.31
C GLN A 93 3.71 -13.26 4.36
N SER A 94 3.18 -12.97 5.54
CA SER A 94 1.80 -12.52 5.71
C SER A 94 1.60 -11.02 5.54
N VAL A 95 2.65 -10.21 5.69
CA VAL A 95 2.59 -8.74 5.64
C VAL A 95 3.77 -8.18 4.86
N GLU A 96 3.54 -7.08 4.12
CA GLU A 96 4.57 -6.39 3.35
C GLU A 96 4.41 -4.86 3.41
N LEU A 97 5.54 -4.15 3.41
CA LEU A 97 5.70 -2.71 3.12
C LEU A 97 6.00 -2.56 1.62
N ASP A 98 5.10 -1.95 0.86
CA ASP A 98 5.28 -1.77 -0.60
C ASP A 98 6.02 -0.49 -0.99
N ARG A 99 6.05 0.52 -0.11
CA ARG A 99 6.65 1.82 -0.36
C ARG A 99 7.33 2.36 0.88
N ASP A 100 8.47 2.96 0.59
CA ASP A 100 9.43 3.53 1.52
C ASP A 100 9.81 4.87 0.89
N TRP A 101 9.24 5.95 1.43
CA TRP A 101 9.36 7.29 0.87
C TRP A 101 10.23 8.13 1.79
N GLN A 102 11.36 8.59 1.26
CA GLN A 102 12.33 9.37 2.04
C GLN A 102 12.09 10.88 1.88
N GLU A 103 13.13 11.67 1.66
CA GLU A 103 13.05 13.14 1.59
C GLU A 103 12.65 13.72 0.22
N SER A 104 12.15 12.88 -0.70
CA SER A 104 11.71 13.34 -2.03
C SER A 104 10.50 14.26 -1.92
N LEU A 105 10.46 15.31 -2.76
CA LEU A 105 9.39 16.31 -2.77
C LEU A 105 8.03 15.71 -3.17
N GLY A 106 6.96 16.19 -2.54
CA GLY A 106 5.58 15.84 -2.87
C GLY A 106 4.83 15.17 -1.73
N ASN A 107 3.73 14.51 -2.09
CA ASN A 107 2.92 13.74 -1.17
C ASN A 107 3.61 12.40 -0.92
N ALA A 108 4.23 12.28 0.25
CA ALA A 108 4.95 11.11 0.69
C ALA A 108 3.99 10.07 1.27
N ILE A 109 4.28 8.79 1.02
CA ILE A 109 3.42 7.68 1.42
C ILE A 109 4.27 6.46 1.78
N GLU A 110 3.93 5.82 2.89
CA GLU A 110 4.28 4.43 3.18
C GLU A 110 3.02 3.60 3.40
N ASN A 111 3.07 2.32 3.04
CA ASN A 111 1.92 1.44 3.16
C ASN A 111 2.33 0.00 3.51
N ILE A 112 1.81 -0.48 4.65
CA ILE A 112 1.95 -1.86 5.11
C ILE A 112 0.60 -2.57 4.96
N TYR A 113 0.58 -3.75 4.34
CA TYR A 113 -0.66 -4.48 4.06
C TYR A 113 -0.49 -5.99 4.19
N SER A 114 -1.59 -6.69 4.46
CA SER A 114 -1.61 -8.15 4.53
C SER A 114 -1.68 -8.79 3.14
N LEU A 115 -0.83 -9.78 2.89
CA LEU A 115 -0.83 -10.62 1.68
C LEU A 115 -1.70 -11.88 1.83
N LYS A 116 -1.93 -12.29 3.08
CA LYS A 116 -2.74 -13.45 3.47
C LYS A 116 -3.17 -13.28 4.92
N THR A 117 -3.88 -14.27 5.46
CA THR A 117 -4.24 -14.31 6.89
C THR A 117 -3.00 -14.10 7.77
N MET A 118 -2.93 -12.97 8.46
CA MET A 118 -1.86 -12.70 9.42
C MET A 118 -1.96 -13.64 10.63
N PRO A 119 -0.88 -13.91 11.37
CA PRO A 119 -0.94 -14.68 12.61
C PRO A 119 -1.88 -14.07 13.66
N SER A 120 -2.42 -14.88 14.55
CA SER A 120 -3.13 -14.37 15.72
C SER A 120 -2.14 -13.81 16.73
N GLY A 121 -2.51 -12.70 17.35
CA GLY A 121 -1.66 -12.02 18.32
C GLY A 121 -1.91 -10.52 18.38
N THR A 122 -1.07 -9.84 19.16
CA THR A 122 -1.10 -8.40 19.33
C THR A 122 -0.20 -7.74 18.31
N TYR A 123 -0.74 -6.72 17.65
CA TYR A 123 -0.05 -5.89 16.69
C TYR A 123 0.02 -4.45 17.20
N SER A 124 1.09 -3.75 16.87
CA SER A 124 1.26 -2.32 17.17
C SER A 124 1.77 -1.60 15.93
N ILE A 125 1.03 -0.57 15.53
CA ILE A 125 1.39 0.31 14.42
C ILE A 125 2.02 1.55 15.01
N LYS A 126 3.22 1.89 14.52
CA LYS A 126 3.98 3.04 15.01
C LYS A 126 4.52 3.89 13.86
N VAL A 127 4.71 5.17 14.16
CA VAL A 127 5.33 6.15 13.28
C VAL A 127 6.67 6.58 13.87
N ASN A 128 7.69 6.64 13.03
CA ASN A 128 9.04 7.07 13.38
C ASN A 128 9.42 8.30 12.54
N LEU A 129 10.03 9.33 13.15
CA LEU A 129 10.74 10.35 12.38
C LEU A 129 12.21 9.92 12.33
N TYR A 130 12.60 9.24 11.25
CA TYR A 130 13.97 8.77 11.11
C TYR A 130 14.93 9.93 10.88
N SER A 131 14.60 10.81 9.93
CA SER A 131 15.44 11.96 9.61
C SER A 131 14.63 13.16 9.09
N GLY A 132 15.32 14.27 8.86
CA GLY A 132 14.70 15.52 8.42
C GLY A 132 13.93 16.28 9.49
N ASN A 133 13.01 17.16 9.07
CA ASN A 133 12.34 18.10 9.97
C ASN A 133 11.11 17.47 10.64
N PRO A 134 10.51 18.14 11.66
CA PRO A 134 9.20 17.75 12.14
C PRO A 134 8.15 17.70 11.02
N ALA A 135 7.36 16.63 11.00
CA ALA A 135 6.36 16.39 9.95
C ALA A 135 4.98 16.10 10.56
N SER A 136 3.97 16.83 10.11
CA SER A 136 2.58 16.43 10.33
C SER A 136 2.23 15.28 9.41
N TYR A 137 1.56 14.28 9.97
CA TYR A 137 1.21 13.06 9.25
C TYR A 137 -0.25 12.66 9.47
N ARG A 138 -0.72 11.76 8.60
CA ARG A 138 -1.96 11.01 8.76
C ARG A 138 -1.68 9.52 8.59
N VAL A 139 -2.30 8.69 9.42
CA VAL A 139 -2.31 7.24 9.27
C VAL A 139 -3.75 6.76 9.10
N ARG A 140 -4.06 6.07 8.00
CA ARG A 140 -5.34 5.37 7.81
C ARG A 140 -5.12 3.88 8.02
N ILE A 141 -5.96 3.26 8.84
CA ILE A 141 -5.92 1.82 9.10
C ILE A 141 -7.23 1.21 8.63
N ILE A 142 -7.13 0.16 7.82
CA ILE A 142 -8.22 -0.73 7.44
C ILE A 142 -7.92 -2.08 8.08
N ASN A 143 -8.88 -2.62 8.84
CA ASN A 143 -8.75 -3.93 9.46
C ASN A 143 -10.11 -4.65 9.43
N LYS A 144 -10.22 -5.72 8.62
CA LYS A 144 -11.45 -6.49 8.38
C LYS A 144 -12.66 -5.59 8.07
N GLY A 145 -12.45 -4.59 7.20
CA GLY A 145 -13.48 -3.62 6.79
C GLY A 145 -13.73 -2.46 7.75
N THR A 146 -13.15 -2.47 8.96
CA THR A 146 -13.18 -1.30 9.85
C THR A 146 -12.12 -0.30 9.43
N VAL A 147 -12.51 0.96 9.23
CA VAL A 147 -11.59 2.04 8.85
C VAL A 147 -11.44 3.01 10.02
N LYS A 148 -10.18 3.30 10.38
CA LYS A 148 -9.81 4.35 11.35
C LYS A 148 -8.80 5.29 10.73
N SER A 149 -8.78 6.53 11.19
CA SER A 149 -7.83 7.54 10.74
C SER A 149 -7.29 8.33 11.92
N TYR A 150 -5.99 8.53 11.91
CA TYR A 150 -5.22 9.19 12.94
C TYR A 150 -4.41 10.31 12.32
N THR A 151 -4.16 11.36 13.08
CA THR A 151 -3.28 12.48 12.67
C THR A 151 -2.37 12.83 13.83
N GLY A 152 -1.16 13.30 13.51
CA GLY A 152 -0.21 13.74 14.52
C GLY A 152 0.93 14.53 13.91
N THR A 153 1.92 14.85 14.74
CA THR A 153 3.19 15.43 14.30
C THR A 153 4.31 14.60 14.88
N ALA A 154 5.22 14.13 14.02
CA ALA A 154 6.46 13.50 14.44
C ALA A 154 7.51 14.61 14.58
N SER A 155 7.98 14.85 15.81
CA SER A 155 8.82 16.02 16.14
C SER A 155 10.24 15.66 16.58
N THR A 156 10.46 14.43 17.03
CA THR A 156 11.73 13.98 17.60
C THR A 156 12.38 12.99 16.64
N LYS A 157 13.56 13.35 16.13
CA LYS A 157 14.38 12.46 15.31
C LYS A 157 14.77 11.20 16.10
N ASN A 158 14.72 10.05 15.44
CA ASN A 158 15.02 8.75 16.01
C ASN A 158 15.66 7.85 14.94
N ASP A 159 16.81 8.29 14.44
CA ASP A 159 17.68 7.59 13.48
C ASP A 159 18.24 6.27 14.03
N ALA A 160 18.35 6.16 15.35
CA ALA A 160 18.73 4.94 16.06
C ALA A 160 17.59 3.90 16.16
N GLU A 161 16.39 4.18 15.62
CA GLU A 161 15.26 3.25 15.59
C GLU A 161 14.82 2.75 16.98
N ASN A 162 15.02 3.57 18.01
CA ASN A 162 14.62 3.20 19.37
C ASN A 162 13.08 3.14 19.45
N GLN A 163 12.55 1.94 19.62
CA GLN A 163 11.10 1.69 19.64
C GLN A 163 10.35 2.50 20.71
N ALA A 164 11.02 2.87 21.81
CA ALA A 164 10.43 3.69 22.88
C ALA A 164 10.15 5.14 22.45
N ASN A 165 10.88 5.63 21.43
CA ASN A 165 10.74 7.00 20.92
C ASN A 165 9.71 7.10 19.77
N MET A 166 9.24 5.97 19.25
CA MET A 166 8.25 5.93 18.18
C MET A 166 6.85 6.27 18.71
N ILE A 167 6.06 6.96 17.89
CA ILE A 167 4.68 7.31 18.23
C ILE A 167 3.79 6.10 17.98
N THR A 168 3.14 5.59 19.02
CA THR A 168 2.19 4.49 18.88
C THR A 168 0.85 5.02 18.37
N ILE A 169 0.41 4.51 17.22
CA ILE A 169 -0.84 4.93 16.57
C ILE A 169 -2.01 4.08 17.05
N GLU A 170 -1.86 2.76 16.95
CA GLU A 170 -2.88 1.81 17.36
C GLU A 170 -2.24 0.49 17.77
N THR A 171 -2.81 -0.13 18.79
CA THR A 171 -2.54 -1.51 19.18
C THR A 171 -3.84 -2.30 19.08
N PHE A 172 -3.81 -3.45 18.42
CA PHE A 172 -4.99 -4.30 18.24
C PHE A 172 -4.63 -5.79 18.32
N THR A 173 -5.63 -6.63 18.57
CA THR A 173 -5.50 -8.09 18.55
C THR A 173 -6.25 -8.65 17.35
N LYS A 174 -5.63 -9.59 16.63
CA LYS A 174 -6.21 -10.23 15.44
C LYS A 174 -6.82 -11.61 15.72
#